data_AF-A0A947BD66-F1
#
_entry.id   AF-A0A947BD66-F1
#
_cell.length_a   1.000
_cell.length_b   1.000
_cell.length_c   1.000
_cell.angle_alpha   90.00
_cell.angle_beta   90.00
_cell.angle_gamma   90.00
#
_symmetry.space_group_name_H-M   'P 1'
#
loop_
_entity.id
_entity.type
_entity.pdbx_description
1 polymer ?
#
loop_
_entity_poly.entity_id
_entity_poly.type
_entity_poly.pdbx_seq_one_letter_code
_entity_poly.pdbx_strand_id
1 'polypeptide(L)'
;AEKRGIEPLARIASYATAGLDPSIMGTGPIPASRKALEKAGWKVSDLDLIEANEAFAAQACAVNKDMGWDPEIVNVNGGAIAIGHPIGASGCRVFNTLLFEMKRRDAKRGLATLCIGGGMGVAMCVERP
;
A
#
# COMPACT_ATOMS: atom_id res chain seq x y z
N ALA A 1 -11.48 -21.15 1.42
CA ALA A 1 -10.98 -21.02 2.81
C ALA A 1 -11.73 -21.99 3.71
N GLU A 2 -13.04 -21.79 3.88
CA GLU A 2 -13.92 -22.58 4.75
C GLU A 2 -13.87 -24.10 4.52
N LYS A 3 -14.09 -24.59 3.28
CA LYS A 3 -14.00 -26.03 2.95
C LYS A 3 -12.65 -26.69 3.30
N ARG A 4 -11.60 -25.90 3.53
CA ARG A 4 -10.25 -26.37 3.85
C ARG A 4 -9.82 -26.04 5.28
N GLY A 5 -10.68 -25.41 6.09
CA GLY A 5 -10.32 -24.97 7.45
C GLY A 5 -9.19 -23.94 7.51
N ILE A 6 -8.97 -23.18 6.43
CA ILE A 6 -7.90 -22.17 6.36
C ILE A 6 -8.46 -20.82 6.80
N GLU A 7 -7.84 -20.21 7.80
CA GLU A 7 -8.06 -18.81 8.18
C GLU A 7 -7.34 -17.88 7.18
N PRO A 8 -8.06 -17.11 6.34
CA PRO A 8 -7.42 -16.17 5.43
C PRO A 8 -6.70 -15.04 6.17
N LEU A 9 -5.55 -14.60 5.66
CA LEU A 9 -4.89 -13.42 6.22
C LEU A 9 -5.67 -12.13 5.95
N ALA A 10 -6.28 -12.01 4.77
CA ALA A 10 -7.16 -10.91 4.40
C ALA A 10 -7.94 -11.25 3.12
N ARG A 11 -8.96 -10.45 2.81
CA ARG A 11 -9.68 -10.39 1.54
C ARG A 11 -9.15 -9.20 0.74
N ILE A 12 -8.91 -9.37 -0.56
CA ILE A 12 -8.62 -8.24 -1.45
C ILE A 12 -9.94 -7.49 -1.71
N ALA A 13 -10.01 -6.24 -1.24
CA ALA A 13 -11.18 -5.38 -1.39
C ALA A 13 -11.20 -4.69 -2.75
N SER A 14 -10.05 -4.19 -3.20
CA SER A 14 -9.89 -3.56 -4.51
C SER A 14 -8.43 -3.50 -4.91
N TYR A 15 -8.18 -3.19 -6.19
CA TYR A 15 -6.87 -2.78 -6.67
C TYR A 15 -7.00 -1.81 -7.84
N ALA A 16 -5.97 -1.00 -8.05
CA ALA A 16 -5.90 -0.08 -9.16
C ALA A 16 -4.46 0.15 -9.62
N THR A 17 -4.33 0.46 -10.91
CA THR A 17 -3.13 1.02 -11.52
C THR A 17 -3.49 2.38 -12.14
N ALA A 18 -2.53 3.30 -12.13
CA ALA A 18 -2.66 4.62 -12.73
C ALA A 18 -1.34 5.02 -13.39
N GLY A 19 -1.44 5.68 -14.54
CA GLY A 19 -0.31 6.30 -15.23
C GLY A 19 -0.20 7.79 -14.89
N LEU A 20 1.00 8.33 -15.03
CA LEU A 20 1.35 9.74 -14.81
C LEU A 20 2.59 10.09 -15.64
N ASP A 21 2.99 11.36 -15.62
CA ASP A 21 4.21 11.82 -16.29
C ASP A 21 5.46 11.07 -15.73
N PRO A 22 6.29 10.46 -16.59
CA PRO A 22 7.49 9.73 -16.17
C PRO A 22 8.49 10.56 -15.35
N SER A 23 8.55 11.88 -15.57
CA SER A 23 9.48 12.79 -14.85
C SER A 23 9.17 12.90 -13.36
N ILE A 24 7.94 12.59 -12.95
CA ILE A 24 7.47 12.61 -11.56
C ILE A 24 6.99 11.24 -11.10
N MET A 25 7.50 10.15 -11.70
CA MET A 25 7.03 8.77 -11.48
C MET A 25 6.89 8.34 -10.02
N GLY A 26 7.69 8.92 -9.11
CA GLY A 26 7.58 8.69 -7.67
C GLY A 26 6.21 9.03 -7.07
N THR A 27 5.40 9.87 -7.72
CA THR A 27 4.05 10.25 -7.24
C THR A 27 2.96 9.28 -7.67
N GLY A 28 3.29 8.22 -8.43
CA GLY A 28 2.33 7.22 -8.89
C GLY A 28 1.44 6.56 -7.82
N PRO A 29 1.90 6.36 -6.57
CA PRO A 29 1.05 5.90 -5.48
C PRO A 29 -0.18 6.76 -5.22
N ILE A 30 -0.13 8.06 -5.49
CA ILE A 30 -1.22 9.00 -5.22
C ILE A 30 -2.47 8.65 -6.06
N PRO A 31 -2.43 8.73 -7.40
CA PRO A 31 -3.61 8.41 -8.21
C PRO A 31 -4.00 6.92 -8.10
N ALA A 32 -3.02 6.02 -7.92
CA ALA A 32 -3.31 4.60 -7.75
C ALA A 32 -4.08 4.33 -6.44
N SER A 33 -3.65 4.91 -5.32
CA SER A 33 -4.28 4.73 -4.00
C SER A 33 -5.67 5.35 -3.96
N ARG A 34 -5.84 6.59 -4.46
CA ARG A 34 -7.16 7.22 -4.58
C ARG A 34 -8.14 6.36 -5.36
N LYS A 35 -7.72 5.83 -6.51
CA LYS A 35 -8.55 4.96 -7.35
C LYS A 35 -8.85 3.61 -6.71
N ALA A 36 -7.91 3.03 -5.96
CA ALA A 36 -8.15 1.79 -5.22
C ALA A 36 -9.15 2.02 -4.07
N LEU A 37 -8.98 3.09 -3.30
CA LEU A 37 -9.90 3.47 -2.22
C LEU A 37 -11.31 3.75 -2.75
N GLU A 38 -11.44 4.49 -3.84
CA GLU A 38 -12.71 4.75 -4.52
C GLU A 38 -13.42 3.44 -4.92
N LYS A 39 -12.69 2.51 -5.55
CA LYS A 39 -13.23 1.19 -5.91
C LYS A 39 -13.64 0.34 -4.70
N ALA A 40 -12.97 0.50 -3.56
CA ALA A 40 -13.33 -0.16 -2.31
C ALA A 40 -14.50 0.53 -1.58
N GLY A 41 -14.87 1.74 -1.99
CA GLY A 41 -15.81 2.59 -1.26
C GLY A 41 -15.25 3.10 0.07
N TRP A 42 -13.92 3.26 0.17
CA TRP A 42 -13.22 3.65 1.39
C TRP A 42 -12.70 5.08 1.29
N LYS A 43 -12.55 5.71 2.45
CA LYS A 43 -11.82 6.96 2.64
C LYS A 43 -10.43 6.66 3.19
N VAL A 44 -9.52 7.63 3.07
CA VAL A 44 -8.20 7.56 3.70
C VAL A 44 -8.32 7.35 5.22
N SER A 45 -9.29 7.99 5.87
CA SER A 45 -9.60 7.85 7.29
C SER A 45 -10.07 6.46 7.72
N ASP A 46 -10.42 5.60 6.77
CA ASP A 46 -10.87 4.24 7.06
C ASP A 46 -9.71 3.24 7.11
N LEU A 47 -8.48 3.68 6.80
CA LEU A 47 -7.29 2.83 6.80
C LEU A 47 -6.69 2.75 8.20
N ASP A 48 -6.44 1.53 8.66
CA ASP A 48 -5.76 1.26 9.93
C ASP A 48 -4.24 1.07 9.75
N LEU A 49 -3.81 0.70 8.54
CA LEU A 49 -2.41 0.41 8.24
C LEU A 49 -2.06 0.60 6.77
N ILE A 50 -0.88 1.13 6.50
CA ILE A 50 -0.44 1.47 5.15
C ILE A 50 1.00 0.99 4.94
N GLU A 51 1.24 0.32 3.82
CA GLU A 51 2.58 0.04 3.29
C GLU A 51 2.77 0.81 1.98
N ALA A 52 3.44 1.95 2.05
CA ALA A 52 3.77 2.79 0.90
C ALA A 52 5.26 2.66 0.60
N ASN A 53 5.62 2.00 -0.51
CA ASN A 53 7.01 1.64 -0.79
C ASN A 53 7.94 2.86 -0.87
N GLU A 54 9.05 2.79 -0.16
CA GLU A 54 10.03 3.87 -0.04
C GLU A 54 11.16 3.72 -1.06
N ALA A 55 10.87 3.91 -2.35
CA ALA A 55 11.93 3.90 -3.37
C ALA A 55 12.96 5.00 -3.12
N PHE A 56 12.48 6.17 -2.71
CA PHE A 56 13.28 7.31 -2.26
C PHE A 56 12.52 8.06 -1.15
N ALA A 57 13.25 8.72 -0.25
CA ALA A 57 12.65 9.53 0.82
C ALA A 57 11.80 10.68 0.24
N ALA A 58 12.31 11.38 -0.78
CA ALA A 58 11.61 12.51 -1.40
C ALA A 58 10.21 12.15 -1.90
N GLN A 59 10.08 11.05 -2.64
CA GLN A 59 8.77 10.60 -3.15
C GLN A 59 7.87 10.08 -2.01
N ALA A 60 8.43 9.40 -1.01
CA ALA A 60 7.64 8.88 0.12
C ALA A 60 7.01 10.03 0.90
N CYS A 61 7.78 11.08 1.18
CA CYS A 61 7.29 12.30 1.81
C CYS A 61 6.22 13.00 0.95
N ALA A 62 6.41 13.06 -0.37
CA ALA A 62 5.45 13.67 -1.29
C ALA A 62 4.11 12.90 -1.29
N VAL A 63 4.15 11.58 -1.37
CA VAL A 63 2.95 10.71 -1.32
C VAL A 63 2.22 10.89 0.00
N ASN A 64 2.92 10.84 1.14
CA ASN A 64 2.31 11.02 2.46
C ASN A 64 1.62 12.39 2.59
N LYS A 65 2.30 13.44 2.14
CA LYS A 65 1.77 14.81 2.19
C LYS A 65 0.51 14.97 1.33
N ASP A 66 0.48 14.40 0.14
CA ASP A 66 -0.64 14.56 -0.80
C ASP A 66 -1.84 13.66 -0.45
N MET A 67 -1.57 12.43 0.01
CA MET A 67 -2.62 11.52 0.48
C MET A 67 -3.24 11.99 1.80
N GLY A 68 -2.49 12.72 2.62
CA GLY A 68 -2.98 13.27 3.89
C GLY A 68 -3.36 12.21 4.92
N TRP A 69 -2.84 10.99 4.79
CA TRP A 69 -2.99 9.96 5.81
C TRP A 69 -2.08 10.22 7.00
N ASP A 70 -2.41 9.60 8.13
CA ASP A 70 -1.59 9.65 9.34
C ASP A 70 -0.25 8.92 9.11
N PRO A 71 0.91 9.59 9.24
CA PRO A 71 2.21 8.93 9.12
C PRO A 71 2.43 7.82 10.16
N GLU A 72 1.77 7.85 11.32
CA GLU A 72 1.93 6.85 12.38
C GLU A 72 1.38 5.46 12.01
N ILE A 73 0.58 5.37 10.94
CA ILE A 73 0.08 4.10 10.40
C ILE A 73 0.80 3.66 9.11
N VAL A 74 1.82 4.41 8.66
CA VAL A 74 2.55 4.15 7.40
C VAL A 74 3.89 3.51 7.70
N ASN A 75 4.17 2.37 7.05
CA ASN A 75 5.46 1.66 7.14
C ASN A 75 5.94 1.48 8.58
N VAL A 76 5.04 1.10 9.49
CA VAL A 76 5.28 1.10 10.95
C VAL A 76 6.39 0.16 11.42
N ASN A 77 6.84 -0.74 10.55
CA ASN A 77 7.98 -1.65 10.79
C ASN A 77 9.22 -1.29 9.93
N GLY A 78 9.30 -0.06 9.47
CA GLY A 78 10.30 0.41 8.49
C GLY A 78 9.92 0.07 7.05
N GLY A 79 10.48 0.80 6.10
CA GLY A 79 10.25 0.61 4.68
C GLY A 79 11.51 0.27 3.87
N ALA A 80 11.40 0.42 2.56
CA ALA A 80 12.41 -0.04 1.61
C ALA A 80 13.75 0.70 1.70
N ILE A 81 13.81 1.89 2.31
CA ILE A 81 15.09 2.58 2.58
C ILE A 81 15.95 1.74 3.53
N ALA A 82 15.35 1.12 4.54
CA ALA A 82 16.04 0.28 5.51
C ALA A 82 16.11 -1.19 5.07
N ILE A 83 14.98 -1.73 4.57
CA ILE A 83 14.80 -3.16 4.29
C ILE A 83 15.38 -3.56 2.92
N GLY A 84 15.49 -2.60 1.99
CA GLY A 84 15.92 -2.82 0.62
C GLY A 84 14.76 -3.00 -0.38
N HIS A 85 15.09 -2.83 -1.66
CA HIS A 85 14.14 -2.81 -2.77
C HIS A 85 14.50 -3.82 -3.87
N PRO A 86 14.25 -5.13 -3.66
CA PRO A 86 14.40 -6.15 -4.70
C PRO A 86 13.26 -6.00 -5.71
N ILE A 87 13.47 -5.15 -6.73
CA ILE A 87 12.46 -4.59 -7.66
C ILE A 87 11.24 -5.50 -7.88
N GLY A 88 11.42 -6.66 -8.55
CA GLY A 88 10.31 -7.56 -8.90
C GLY A 88 9.60 -8.23 -7.72
N ALA A 89 10.26 -8.34 -6.56
CA ALA A 89 9.69 -8.91 -5.34
C ALA A 89 9.11 -7.85 -4.38
N SER A 90 9.37 -6.57 -4.62
CA SER A 90 9.08 -5.50 -3.65
C SER A 90 7.59 -5.33 -3.38
N GLY A 91 6.74 -5.49 -4.40
CA GLY A 91 5.28 -5.48 -4.26
C GLY A 91 4.79 -6.56 -3.28
N CYS A 92 5.25 -7.79 -3.46
CA CYS A 92 4.92 -8.88 -2.54
C CYS A 92 5.55 -8.68 -1.15
N ARG A 93 6.75 -8.09 -1.06
CA ARG A 93 7.44 -7.82 0.21
C ARG A 93 6.68 -6.82 1.09
N VAL A 94 6.27 -5.69 0.51
CA VAL A 94 5.47 -4.68 1.23
C VAL A 94 4.11 -5.26 1.60
N PHE A 95 3.48 -6.01 0.69
CA PHE A 95 2.19 -6.65 0.93
C PHE A 95 2.26 -7.69 2.05
N ASN A 96 3.32 -8.49 2.12
CA ASN A 96 3.54 -9.44 3.20
C ASN A 96 3.69 -8.73 4.55
N THR A 97 4.46 -7.64 4.58
CA THR A 97 4.63 -6.81 5.79
C THR A 97 3.28 -6.29 6.27
N LEU A 98 2.46 -5.76 5.35
CA LEU A 98 1.11 -5.29 5.63
C LEU A 98 0.26 -6.40 6.25
N LEU A 99 0.12 -7.55 5.59
CA LEU A 99 -0.78 -8.63 6.04
C LEU A 99 -0.44 -9.17 7.43
N PHE A 100 0.85 -9.41 7.68
CA PHE A 100 1.30 -9.91 8.98
C PHE A 100 1.20 -8.86 10.07
N GLU A 101 1.41 -7.59 9.74
CA GLU A 101 1.25 -6.52 10.73
C GLU A 101 -0.22 -6.26 11.05
N MET A 102 -1.08 -6.26 10.05
CA MET A 102 -2.52 -6.20 10.28
C MET A 102 -2.99 -7.35 11.18
N LYS A 103 -2.46 -8.56 11.00
CA LYS A 103 -2.73 -9.69 11.89
C LYS A 103 -2.25 -9.44 13.31
N ARG A 104 -1.03 -8.96 13.49
CA ARG A 104 -0.42 -8.73 14.81
C ARG A 104 -1.18 -7.66 15.63
N ARG A 105 -1.79 -6.68 14.97
CA ARG A 105 -2.44 -5.53 15.62
C ARG A 105 -3.97 -5.57 15.58
N ASP A 106 -4.55 -6.62 15.03
CA ASP A 106 -5.98 -6.75 14.72
C ASP A 106 -6.54 -5.58 13.87
N ALA A 107 -5.73 -5.04 12.96
CA ALA A 107 -6.14 -3.98 12.03
C ALA A 107 -7.13 -4.53 10.99
N LYS A 108 -8.17 -3.78 10.65
CA LYS A 108 -9.24 -4.26 9.76
C LYS A 108 -9.00 -3.89 8.31
N ARG A 109 -8.56 -2.67 8.01
CA ARG A 109 -8.39 -2.16 6.64
C ARG A 109 -6.97 -1.70 6.38
N GLY A 110 -6.38 -2.21 5.31
CA GLY A 110 -5.00 -1.91 4.94
C GLY A 110 -4.85 -1.59 3.45
N LEU A 111 -3.80 -0.83 3.14
CA LEU A 111 -3.44 -0.48 1.76
C LEU A 111 -1.94 -0.67 1.52
N ALA A 112 -1.59 -1.37 0.44
CA ALA A 112 -0.22 -1.43 -0.07
C ALA A 112 -0.12 -0.66 -1.40
N THR A 113 0.91 0.17 -1.58
CA THR A 113 1.11 0.94 -2.81
C THR A 113 2.57 1.16 -3.19
N LEU A 114 2.86 1.23 -4.49
CA LEU A 114 4.20 1.38 -5.05
C LEU A 114 4.20 2.36 -6.24
N CYS A 115 5.26 3.16 -6.32
CA CYS A 115 5.65 3.87 -7.54
C CYS A 115 6.32 2.90 -8.52
N ILE A 116 6.23 3.19 -9.81
CA ILE A 116 6.77 2.35 -10.88
C ILE A 116 7.46 3.25 -11.90
N GLY A 117 8.70 2.87 -12.26
CA GLY A 117 9.48 3.56 -13.28
C GLY A 117 8.73 3.64 -14.62
N GLY A 118 8.91 4.75 -15.33
CA GLY A 118 8.13 5.02 -16.55
C GLY A 118 6.78 5.71 -16.30
N GLY A 119 6.50 6.15 -15.07
CA GLY A 119 5.32 6.97 -14.77
C GLY A 119 4.07 6.13 -14.51
N MET A 120 4.17 5.18 -13.58
CA MET A 120 3.01 4.38 -13.15
C MET A 120 2.97 4.25 -11.62
N GLY A 121 1.82 3.86 -11.10
CA GLY A 121 1.65 3.42 -9.71
C GLY A 121 0.61 2.33 -9.59
N VAL A 122 0.71 1.54 -8.53
CA VAL A 122 -0.24 0.46 -8.21
C VAL A 122 -0.61 0.54 -6.74
N ALA A 123 -1.86 0.23 -6.42
CA ALA A 123 -2.34 0.13 -5.05
C ALA A 123 -3.32 -1.05 -4.91
N MET A 124 -3.33 -1.66 -3.73
CA MET A 124 -4.23 -2.75 -3.36
C MET A 124 -4.79 -2.50 -1.96
N CYS A 125 -6.12 -2.54 -1.84
CA CYS A 125 -6.84 -2.48 -0.57
C CYS A 125 -7.16 -3.88 -0.08
N VAL A 126 -6.95 -4.15 1.20
CA VAL A 126 -7.23 -5.44 1.84
C VAL A 126 -8.00 -5.26 3.13
N GLU A 127 -8.89 -6.21 3.42
CA GLU A 127 -9.71 -6.23 4.63
C GLU A 127 -9.50 -7.55 5.38
N ARG A 128 -9.21 -7.48 6.69
CA ARG A 128 -9.14 -8.66 7.54
C ARG A 128 -10.54 -9.13 7.94
N PRO A 129 -10.76 -10.46 8.02
CA PRO A 129 -12.02 -11.04 8.48
C PRO A 129 -12.28 -10.78 9.98
#